data_AF-A0A7L4TK17-F1
#
_entry.id   AF-A0A7L4TK17-F1
#
_cell.length_a   1.000
_cell.length_b   1.000
_cell.length_c   1.000
_cell.angle_alpha   90.00
_cell.angle_beta   90.00
_cell.angle_gamma   90.00
#
_symmetry.space_group_name_H-M   'P 1'
#
loop_
_entity.id
_entity.type
_entity.pdbx_description
1 polymer ?
#
loop_
_entity_poly.entity_id
_entity_poly.type
_entity_poly.pdbx_seq_one_letter_code
_entity_poly.pdbx_strand_id
1 'polypeptide(L)'
;TMYPERFSNKTNGITHRRWLLHANPELASLLNETIGKSWIQEPKELINVLKYVGDSAFQSELARVKKKNKSRLASYINHKHGILIDENSIFDVHIKRLHGYKRQLLNVFHILHLYHLYRENTSMNCTPRTFIFGAKAAPSYHFAKHV
;
A
#
# COMPACT_ATOMS: atom_id res chain seq x y z
N THR A 1 -29.17 31.51 0.67
CA THR A 1 -27.88 31.36 -0.03
C THR A 1 -28.09 31.73 -1.49
N MET A 2 -27.24 32.55 -2.11
CA MET A 2 -27.56 33.17 -3.42
C MET A 2 -27.46 32.23 -4.63
N TYR A 3 -26.66 31.15 -4.59
CA TYR A 3 -26.51 30.19 -5.70
C TYR A 3 -26.19 28.76 -5.20
N PRO A 4 -27.14 28.05 -4.58
CA PRO A 4 -26.92 26.70 -4.03
C PRO A 4 -26.50 25.67 -5.09
N GLU A 5 -26.98 25.81 -6.32
CA GLU A 5 -26.71 24.90 -7.45
C GLU A 5 -25.26 24.91 -7.93
N ARG A 6 -24.45 25.90 -7.53
CA ARG A 6 -23.02 26.00 -7.90
C ARG A 6 -22.13 25.07 -7.08
N PHE A 7 -22.61 24.55 -5.95
CA PHE A 7 -21.85 23.67 -5.09
C PHE A 7 -22.07 22.22 -5.53
N SER A 8 -21.01 21.57 -5.99
CA SER A 8 -21.04 20.14 -6.29
C SER A 8 -19.77 19.46 -5.78
N ASN A 9 -19.86 18.15 -5.59
CA ASN A 9 -18.73 17.32 -5.25
C ASN A 9 -18.41 16.36 -6.39
N LYS A 10 -17.12 16.22 -6.70
CA LYS A 10 -16.57 15.21 -7.59
C LYS A 10 -15.42 14.53 -6.86
N THR A 11 -15.65 13.31 -6.41
CA THR A 11 -14.61 12.50 -5.76
C THR A 11 -13.50 12.18 -6.77
N ASN A 12 -12.25 12.39 -6.36
CA ASN A 12 -11.10 12.06 -7.19
C ASN A 12 -11.03 10.55 -7.48
N GLY A 13 -10.52 10.19 -8.66
CA GLY A 13 -10.26 8.81 -9.06
C GLY A 13 -8.81 8.59 -9.47
N ILE A 14 -8.42 7.32 -9.62
CA ILE A 14 -7.15 6.90 -10.23
C ILE A 14 -7.43 6.02 -11.44
N THR A 15 -6.55 6.04 -12.43
CA THR A 15 -6.65 5.13 -13.57
C THR A 15 -6.14 3.73 -13.21
N HIS A 16 -7.00 2.72 -13.26
CA HIS A 16 -6.63 1.32 -13.05
C HIS A 16 -5.63 0.82 -14.12
N ARG A 17 -5.61 1.43 -15.31
CA ARG A 17 -4.62 1.12 -16.36
C ARG A 17 -3.19 1.27 -15.83
N ARG A 18 -2.88 2.38 -15.18
CA ARG A 18 -1.55 2.59 -14.60
C ARG A 18 -1.39 1.85 -13.27
N TRP A 19 -2.36 1.99 -12.37
CA TRP A 19 -2.22 1.58 -10.97
C TRP A 19 -2.54 0.11 -10.69
N LEU A 20 -3.05 -0.62 -11.67
CA LEU A 20 -3.33 -2.06 -11.59
C LEU A 20 -2.72 -2.81 -12.78
N LEU A 21 -3.13 -2.50 -14.03
CA LEU A 21 -2.65 -3.25 -15.21
C LEU A 21 -1.13 -3.15 -15.39
N HIS A 22 -0.58 -1.92 -15.39
CA HIS A 22 0.86 -1.73 -15.55
C HIS A 22 1.64 -1.97 -14.25
N ALA A 23 1.13 -1.49 -13.12
CA ALA A 23 1.85 -1.59 -11.84
C ALA A 23 1.91 -3.03 -11.30
N ASN A 24 0.89 -3.85 -11.58
CA ASN A 24 0.78 -5.21 -11.06
C ASN A 24 0.22 -6.18 -12.12
N PRO A 25 1.00 -6.47 -13.19
CA PRO A 25 0.55 -7.30 -14.30
C PRO A 25 0.17 -8.72 -13.85
N GLU A 26 0.78 -9.25 -12.80
CA GLU A 26 0.45 -10.57 -12.26
C GLU A 26 -0.93 -10.60 -11.62
N LEU A 27 -1.29 -9.55 -10.86
CA LEU A 27 -2.65 -9.42 -10.34
C LEU A 27 -3.66 -9.20 -11.48
N ALA A 28 -3.29 -8.43 -12.51
CA ALA A 28 -4.15 -8.23 -13.66
C ALA A 28 -4.40 -9.55 -14.42
N SER A 29 -3.40 -10.43 -14.56
CA SER A 29 -3.57 -11.76 -15.15
C SER A 29 -4.53 -12.60 -14.32
N LEU A 30 -4.31 -12.67 -13.00
CA LEU A 30 -5.19 -13.41 -12.09
C LEU A 30 -6.64 -12.91 -12.20
N LEU A 31 -6.85 -11.60 -12.25
CA LEU A 31 -8.20 -11.03 -12.45
C LEU A 31 -8.80 -11.42 -13.81
N ASN A 32 -8.00 -11.40 -14.89
CA ASN A 32 -8.46 -11.81 -16.21
C ASN A 32 -8.88 -13.29 -16.25
N GLU A 33 -8.14 -14.15 -15.57
CA GLU A 33 -8.45 -15.58 -15.45
C GLU A 33 -9.69 -15.84 -14.59
N THR A 34 -9.92 -15.00 -13.57
CA THR A 34 -11.01 -15.19 -12.61
C THR A 34 -12.35 -14.64 -13.11
N ILE A 35 -12.35 -13.42 -13.68
CA ILE A 35 -13.59 -12.70 -14.02
C ILE A 35 -13.65 -12.23 -15.49
N GLY A 36 -12.70 -12.64 -16.32
CA GLY A 36 -12.59 -12.17 -17.71
C GLY A 36 -11.92 -10.79 -17.83
N LYS A 37 -11.91 -10.23 -19.05
CA LYS A 37 -11.17 -8.99 -19.38
C LYS A 37 -12.03 -7.73 -19.45
N SER A 38 -13.35 -7.85 -19.33
CA SER A 38 -14.30 -6.75 -19.48
C SER A 38 -14.09 -5.64 -18.44
N TRP A 39 -13.60 -5.98 -17.23
CA TRP A 39 -13.22 -4.99 -16.21
C TRP A 39 -12.14 -3.98 -16.65
N ILE A 40 -11.35 -4.30 -17.66
CA ILE A 40 -10.33 -3.38 -18.21
C ILE A 40 -11.00 -2.17 -18.87
N GLN A 41 -12.12 -2.39 -19.55
CA GLN A 41 -12.95 -1.32 -20.11
C GLN A 41 -13.90 -0.77 -19.07
N GLU A 42 -14.52 -1.64 -18.26
CA GLU A 42 -15.51 -1.28 -17.24
C GLU A 42 -15.09 -1.68 -15.81
N PRO A 43 -14.33 -0.83 -15.09
CA PRO A 43 -13.76 -1.17 -13.78
C PRO A 43 -14.76 -1.56 -12.70
N LYS A 44 -16.04 -1.20 -12.86
CA LYS A 44 -17.12 -1.60 -11.94
C LYS A 44 -17.28 -3.12 -11.88
N GLU A 45 -16.91 -3.84 -12.95
CA GLU A 45 -16.98 -5.29 -12.98
C GLU A 45 -15.96 -5.99 -12.06
N LEU A 46 -14.99 -5.26 -11.50
CA LEU A 46 -14.13 -5.79 -10.43
C LEU A 46 -14.95 -6.29 -9.22
N ILE A 47 -16.19 -5.84 -9.05
CA ILE A 47 -17.11 -6.35 -8.03
C ILE A 47 -17.36 -7.86 -8.16
N ASN A 48 -17.23 -8.43 -9.37
CA ASN A 48 -17.41 -9.86 -9.62
C ASN A 48 -16.37 -10.72 -8.89
N VAL A 49 -15.22 -10.15 -8.50
CA VAL A 49 -14.20 -10.84 -7.69
C VAL A 49 -14.77 -11.27 -6.34
N LEU A 50 -15.79 -10.57 -5.80
CA LEU A 50 -16.41 -10.92 -4.52
C LEU A 50 -17.01 -12.33 -4.51
N LYS A 51 -17.36 -12.88 -5.67
CA LYS A 51 -17.86 -14.26 -5.81
C LYS A 51 -16.81 -15.32 -5.43
N TYR A 52 -15.53 -14.95 -5.43
CA TYR A 52 -14.38 -15.84 -5.19
C TYR A 52 -13.72 -15.61 -3.82
N VAL A 53 -14.34 -14.81 -2.93
CA VAL A 53 -13.77 -14.52 -1.61
C VAL A 53 -13.59 -15.78 -0.76
N GLY A 54 -14.47 -16.78 -0.91
CA GLY A 54 -14.37 -18.07 -0.21
C GLY A 54 -13.56 -19.13 -0.95
N ASP A 55 -13.05 -18.84 -2.14
CA ASP A 55 -12.28 -19.81 -2.95
C ASP A 55 -10.83 -19.85 -2.47
N SER A 56 -10.42 -20.99 -1.91
CA SER A 56 -9.07 -21.20 -1.36
C SER A 56 -7.99 -21.20 -2.44
N ALA A 57 -8.30 -21.62 -3.68
CA ALA A 57 -7.36 -21.60 -4.78
C ALA A 57 -7.09 -20.15 -5.21
N PHE A 58 -8.16 -19.35 -5.35
CA PHE A 58 -8.03 -17.92 -5.64
C PHE A 58 -7.24 -17.17 -4.55
N GLN A 59 -7.55 -17.42 -3.27
CA GLN A 59 -6.83 -16.83 -2.15
C GLN A 59 -5.33 -17.18 -2.17
N SER A 60 -5.01 -18.44 -2.49
CA SER A 60 -3.62 -18.92 -2.56
C SER A 60 -2.85 -18.23 -3.69
N GLU A 61 -3.44 -18.11 -4.88
CA GLU A 61 -2.82 -17.39 -5.99
C GLU A 61 -2.67 -15.89 -5.71
N LEU A 62 -3.67 -15.26 -5.09
CA LEU A 62 -3.60 -13.86 -4.68
C LEU A 62 -2.46 -13.63 -3.67
N ALA A 63 -2.31 -14.54 -2.70
CA ALA A 63 -1.23 -14.51 -1.72
C ALA A 63 0.14 -14.69 -2.40
N ARG A 64 0.25 -15.60 -3.37
CA ARG A 64 1.47 -15.80 -4.18
C ARG A 64 1.85 -14.55 -4.96
N VAL A 65 0.89 -13.90 -5.62
CA VAL A 65 1.09 -12.62 -6.33
C VAL A 65 1.56 -11.53 -5.36
N LYS A 66 0.96 -11.44 -4.16
CA LYS A 66 1.42 -10.49 -3.14
C LYS A 66 2.85 -10.77 -2.71
N LYS A 67 3.19 -12.03 -2.40
CA LYS A 67 4.54 -12.43 -1.97
C LYS A 67 5.59 -12.07 -3.02
N LYS A 68 5.36 -12.41 -4.28
CA LYS A 68 6.30 -12.08 -5.37
C LYS A 68 6.50 -10.57 -5.54
N ASN A 69 5.44 -9.77 -5.38
CA ASN A 69 5.57 -8.32 -5.39
C ASN A 69 6.39 -7.79 -4.19
N LYS A 70 6.29 -8.42 -3.01
CA LYS A 70 7.13 -8.09 -1.85
C LYS A 70 8.60 -8.44 -2.10
N SER A 71 8.90 -9.61 -2.67
CA SER A 71 10.26 -10.01 -3.04
C SER A 71 10.89 -9.04 -4.05
N ARG A 72 10.12 -8.58 -5.04
CA ARG A 72 10.57 -7.55 -6.00
C ARG A 72 10.90 -6.23 -5.31
N LEU A 73 10.08 -5.79 -4.36
CA LEU A 73 10.33 -4.56 -3.60
C LEU A 73 11.53 -4.70 -2.66
N ALA A 74 11.66 -5.84 -1.97
CA ALA A 74 12.81 -6.13 -1.10
C ALA A 74 14.13 -6.09 -1.90
N SER A 75 14.14 -6.72 -3.08
CA SER A 75 15.28 -6.68 -4.00
C SER A 75 15.62 -5.26 -4.44
N TYR A 76 14.60 -4.45 -4.76
CA TYR A 76 14.79 -3.03 -5.11
C TYR A 76 15.39 -2.21 -3.97
N ILE A 77 14.88 -2.38 -2.74
CA ILE A 77 15.38 -1.68 -1.55
C ILE A 77 16.82 -2.07 -1.27
N ASN A 78 17.16 -3.36 -1.34
CA ASN A 78 18.53 -3.83 -1.18
C ASN A 78 19.47 -3.23 -2.23
N HIS A 79 19.10 -3.31 -3.51
CA HIS A 79 19.92 -2.76 -4.59
C HIS A 79 20.14 -1.24 -4.46
N LYS A 80 19.11 -0.49 -4.05
CA LYS A 80 19.17 0.97 -4.00
C LYS A 80 19.78 1.53 -2.72
N HIS A 81 19.58 0.85 -1.60
CA HIS A 81 19.91 1.37 -0.26
C HIS A 81 20.84 0.46 0.54
N GLY A 82 21.16 -0.75 0.06
CA GLY A 82 21.98 -1.74 0.78
C GLY A 82 21.27 -2.36 2.00
N ILE A 83 19.94 -2.21 2.10
CA ILE A 83 19.17 -2.69 3.25
C ILE A 83 18.45 -3.99 2.89
N LEU A 84 18.75 -5.05 3.62
CA LEU A 84 18.01 -6.32 3.57
C LEU A 84 16.76 -6.22 4.44
N ILE A 85 15.60 -6.58 3.89
CA ILE A 85 14.32 -6.61 4.61
C ILE A 85 13.68 -7.99 4.51
N ASP A 86 12.97 -8.40 5.56
CA ASP A 86 12.23 -9.68 5.57
C ASP A 86 10.95 -9.59 4.75
N GLU A 87 10.92 -10.26 3.60
CA GLU A 87 9.76 -10.34 2.71
C GLU A 87 8.55 -11.09 3.30
N ASN A 88 8.70 -11.80 4.43
CA ASN A 88 7.60 -12.46 5.12
C ASN A 88 6.90 -11.54 6.14
N SER A 89 7.58 -10.50 6.61
CA SER A 89 7.02 -9.45 7.49
C SER A 89 5.87 -8.66 6.83
N ILE A 90 5.00 -8.04 7.61
CA ILE A 90 4.03 -7.08 7.09
C ILE A 90 4.78 -5.87 6.52
N PHE A 91 4.57 -5.54 5.24
CA PHE A 91 5.08 -4.30 4.65
C PHE A 91 4.11 -3.17 4.96
N ASP A 92 4.44 -2.36 5.96
CA ASP A 92 3.66 -1.20 6.41
C ASP A 92 4.17 0.05 5.69
N VAL A 93 3.43 0.50 4.67
CA VAL A 93 3.92 1.47 3.69
C VAL A 93 3.21 2.83 3.84
N HIS A 94 3.99 3.87 4.15
CA HIS A 94 3.52 5.25 4.26
C HIS A 94 4.15 6.13 3.15
N ILE A 95 3.54 6.11 1.96
CA ILE A 95 4.01 6.87 0.79
C ILE A 95 3.14 8.09 0.49
N LYS A 96 3.65 9.29 0.75
CA LYS A 96 3.02 10.59 0.45
C LYS A 96 3.99 11.73 0.74
N ARG A 97 3.69 12.93 0.24
CA ARG A 97 4.46 14.16 0.56
C ARG A 97 4.69 14.29 2.08
N LEU A 98 5.86 14.78 2.48
CA LEU A 98 6.17 15.00 3.89
C LEU A 98 5.50 16.29 4.35
N HIS A 99 4.57 16.20 5.32
CA HIS A 99 3.78 17.34 5.77
C HIS A 99 3.14 17.08 7.14
N GLY A 100 3.07 18.09 8.01
CA GLY A 100 2.47 17.97 9.35
C GLY A 100 1.09 17.30 9.37
N TYR A 101 0.14 17.73 8.53
CA TYR A 101 -1.20 17.13 8.51
C TYR A 101 -1.24 15.68 8.02
N LYS A 102 -0.20 15.21 7.33
CA LYS A 102 -0.09 13.82 6.86
C LYS A 102 0.44 12.88 7.94
N ARG A 103 0.92 13.44 9.06
CA ARG A 103 1.23 12.75 10.32
C ARG A 103 2.19 11.56 10.15
N GLN A 104 3.23 11.71 9.33
CA GLN A 104 4.34 10.75 9.33
C GLN A 104 4.97 10.61 10.73
N LEU A 105 5.07 11.73 11.47
CA LEU A 105 5.53 11.74 12.85
C LEU A 105 4.70 10.84 13.78
N LEU A 106 3.37 10.84 13.63
CA LEU A 106 2.50 9.94 14.40
C LEU A 106 2.80 8.47 14.10
N ASN A 107 3.10 8.15 12.83
CA ASN A 107 3.50 6.79 12.46
C ASN A 107 4.83 6.41 13.12
N VAL A 108 5.79 7.34 13.20
CA VAL A 108 7.06 7.11 13.91
C VAL A 108 6.83 6.90 15.41
N PHE A 109 5.94 7.64 16.06
CA PHE A 109 5.60 7.38 17.47
C PHE A 109 4.99 6.00 17.68
N HIS A 110 4.18 5.50 16.76
CA HIS A 110 3.70 4.12 16.82
C HIS A 110 4.84 3.10 16.66
N ILE A 111 5.80 3.34 15.76
CA ILE A 111 6.99 2.47 15.63
C ILE A 111 7.79 2.46 16.93
N LEU A 112 8.01 3.61 17.55
CA LEU A 112 8.68 3.71 18.85
C LEU A 112 7.91 2.96 19.94
N HIS A 113 6.59 3.12 19.99
CA HIS A 113 5.75 2.39 20.93
C HIS A 113 5.90 0.87 20.78
N LEU A 114 5.81 0.34 19.55
CA LEU A 114 6.02 -1.09 19.28
C LEU A 114 7.43 -1.53 19.67
N TYR A 115 8.43 -0.73 19.35
CA TYR A 115 9.82 -1.02 19.72
C TYR A 115 10.01 -1.13 21.24
N HIS A 116 9.45 -0.20 22.02
CA HIS A 116 9.49 -0.25 23.48
C HIS A 116 8.75 -1.47 24.02
N LEU A 117 7.54 -1.73 23.52
CA LEU A 117 6.74 -2.88 23.92
C LEU A 117 7.49 -4.21 23.70
N TYR A 118 8.17 -4.36 22.57
CA TYR A 118 8.92 -5.59 22.24
C TYR A 118 10.21 -5.72 23.02
N ARG A 119 10.82 -4.60 23.43
CA ARG A 119 11.99 -4.62 24.31
C ARG A 119 11.65 -4.98 25.74
N GLU A 120 10.49 -4.55 26.22
CA GLU A 120 10.05 -4.77 27.61
C GLU A 120 9.38 -6.14 27.80
N ASN A 121 8.77 -6.70 26.76
CA ASN A 121 8.13 -8.01 26.80
C ASN A 121 8.63 -8.94 25.70
N THR A 122 9.76 -9.58 25.95
CA THR A 122 10.42 -10.50 25.00
C THR A 122 9.63 -11.79 24.73
N SER A 123 8.65 -12.12 25.57
CA SER A 123 7.77 -13.29 25.38
C SER A 123 6.55 -13.02 24.50
N MET A 124 6.31 -11.76 24.13
CA MET A 124 5.14 -11.37 23.36
C MET A 124 5.23 -11.89 21.92
N ASN A 125 4.20 -12.63 21.48
CA ASN A 125 4.10 -13.06 20.09
C ASN A 125 3.77 -11.85 19.19
N CYS A 126 4.72 -11.45 18.37
CA CYS A 126 4.61 -10.26 17.52
C CYS A 126 4.78 -10.64 16.06
N THR A 127 3.83 -10.25 15.21
CA THR A 127 3.98 -10.39 13.76
C THR A 127 5.07 -9.43 13.28
N PRO A 128 6.14 -9.89 12.62
CA PRO A 128 7.19 -9.02 12.09
C PRO A 128 6.63 -7.96 11.15
N ARG A 129 7.18 -6.74 11.21
CA ARG A 129 6.78 -5.62 10.35
C ARG A 129 8.01 -4.89 9.78
N THR A 130 7.94 -4.53 8.50
CA THR A 130 8.86 -3.61 7.83
C THR A 130 8.13 -2.32 7.53
N PHE A 131 8.51 -1.22 8.19
CA PHE A 131 7.95 0.10 7.94
C PHE A 131 8.70 0.80 6.80
N ILE A 132 7.98 1.20 5.74
CA ILE A 132 8.55 1.79 4.53
C ILE A 132 7.96 3.18 4.31
N PHE A 133 8.82 4.21 4.32
CA PHE A 133 8.42 5.58 4.05
C PHE A 133 8.90 6.03 2.66
N GLY A 134 8.07 6.79 1.97
CA GLY A 134 8.45 7.47 0.73
C GLY A 134 7.84 8.85 0.69
N ALA A 135 8.67 9.86 0.90
CA ALA A 135 8.22 11.24 1.05
C ALA A 135 9.24 12.24 0.51
N LYS A 136 8.75 13.41 0.10
CA LYS A 136 9.56 14.60 -0.19
C LYS A 136 8.94 15.77 0.56
N ALA A 137 9.76 16.56 1.24
CA ALA A 137 9.38 17.85 1.82
C ALA A 137 9.59 18.96 0.79
N ALA A 138 8.79 20.03 0.87
CA ALA A 138 9.06 21.24 0.10
C ALA A 138 10.38 21.88 0.60
N PRO A 139 11.20 22.50 -0.28
CA PRO A 139 12.53 22.99 0.09
C PRO A 139 12.52 23.96 1.29
N SER A 140 11.52 24.85 1.34
CA SER A 140 11.33 25.86 2.40
C SER A 140 10.59 25.34 3.64
N TYR A 141 10.10 24.10 3.63
CA TYR A 141 9.31 23.58 4.75
C TYR A 141 10.21 22.95 5.81
N HIS A 142 10.84 23.81 6.61
CA HIS A 142 11.81 23.43 7.65
C HIS A 142 11.28 22.37 8.62
N PHE A 143 10.09 22.58 9.18
CA PHE A 143 9.48 21.59 10.07
C PHE A 143 9.34 20.21 9.42
N ALA A 144 8.85 20.15 8.18
CA ALA A 144 8.71 18.87 7.48
C ALA A 144 10.07 18.21 7.19
N LYS A 145 11.17 18.96 7.09
CA LYS A 145 12.53 18.40 6.94
C LYS A 145 13.12 17.91 8.27
N HIS A 146 12.61 18.41 9.40
CA HIS A 146 13.00 17.95 10.74
C HIS A 146 12.23 16.70 11.20
N VAL A 147 11.03 16.49 10.65
CA VAL A 147 10.25 15.24 10.80
C VAL A 147 10.86 14.12 9.98
#